data_AF-A0A2R2W6A1-F1
#
_entry.id   AF-A0A2R2W6A1-F1
#
_cell.length_a   1.000
_cell.length_b   1.000
_cell.length_c   1.000
_cell.angle_alpha   90.00
_cell.angle_beta   90.00
_cell.angle_gamma   90.00
#
_symmetry.space_group_name_H-M   'P 1'
#
loop_
_entity.id
_entity.type
_entity.pdbx_description
1 polymer ?
#
loop_
_entity_poly.entity_id
_entity_poly.type
_entity_poly.pdbx_seq_one_letter_code
_entity_poly.pdbx_strand_id
1 'polypeptide(L)'
;MPQFRKKPVEIEARQFLGGGAGPDGGPTPDSTSPTHAIFRWIERNTLGAFDPSYAMVGVEPWPESGVAIDPRDGRMIIATLEGGHWVTLGDWIIRGVHGEFYPCKPDIFEATYEPADGGDE
;
A
#
# COMPACT_ATOMS: atom_id res chain seq x y z
N MET A 1 2.35 30.75 20.11
CA MET A 1 3.12 29.54 19.74
C MET A 1 3.55 29.70 18.29
N PRO A 2 4.77 29.30 17.90
CA PRO A 2 5.19 29.41 16.50
C PRO A 2 4.34 28.47 15.63
N GLN A 3 3.92 28.97 14.48
CA GLN A 3 3.14 28.23 13.48
C GLN A 3 4.06 27.83 12.33
N PHE A 4 3.93 26.61 11.84
CA PHE A 4 4.69 26.07 10.73
C PHE A 4 3.75 25.46 9.70
N ARG A 5 4.15 25.47 8.43
CA ARG A 5 3.44 24.81 7.32
C ARG A 5 4.31 23.72 6.72
N LYS A 6 3.70 22.66 6.19
CA LYS A 6 4.43 21.65 5.41
C LYS A 6 4.99 22.28 4.14
N LYS A 7 6.12 21.77 3.65
CA LYS A 7 6.64 22.10 2.32
C LYS A 7 5.75 21.43 1.26
N PRO A 8 5.58 22.03 0.07
CA PRO A 8 4.92 21.36 -1.04
C PRO A 8 5.76 20.14 -1.47
N VAL A 9 5.09 19.02 -1.73
CA VAL A 9 5.71 17.75 -2.14
C VAL A 9 4.79 17.06 -3.14
N GLU A 10 5.39 16.42 -4.14
CA GLU A 10 4.69 15.51 -5.06
C GLU A 10 4.91 14.07 -4.60
N ILE A 11 3.90 13.23 -4.77
CA ILE A 11 3.92 11.83 -4.37
C ILE A 11 3.37 10.95 -5.50
N GLU A 12 3.77 9.69 -5.50
CA GLU A 12 3.15 8.67 -6.34
C GLU A 12 2.06 7.96 -5.52
N ALA A 13 0.87 7.79 -6.08
CA ALA A 13 -0.19 7.03 -5.43
C ALA A 13 -0.99 6.18 -6.42
N ARG A 14 -1.48 5.03 -5.97
CA ARG A 14 -2.33 4.14 -6.75
C ARG A 14 -3.51 3.68 -5.90
N GLN A 15 -4.72 3.81 -6.42
CA GLN A 15 -5.90 3.34 -5.69
C GLN A 15 -6.04 1.82 -5.79
N PHE A 16 -6.19 1.16 -4.64
CA PHE A 16 -6.43 -0.26 -4.53
C PHE A 16 -7.92 -0.56 -4.78
N LEU A 17 -8.24 -0.88 -6.02
CA LEU A 17 -9.61 -1.24 -6.43
C LEU A 17 -9.90 -2.75 -6.30
N GLY A 18 -8.98 -3.49 -5.66
CA GLY A 18 -9.03 -4.95 -5.60
C GLY A 18 -8.64 -5.61 -6.93
N GLY A 19 -8.49 -6.92 -6.88
CA GLY A 19 -8.38 -7.78 -8.05
C GLY A 19 -9.71 -8.49 -8.15
N GLY A 20 -10.34 -8.46 -9.32
CA GLY A 20 -11.59 -9.19 -9.55
C GLY A 20 -11.43 -10.59 -8.98
N ALA A 21 -12.27 -10.94 -8.00
CA ALA A 21 -12.34 -12.32 -7.55
C ALA A 21 -12.57 -13.18 -8.80
N GLY A 22 -11.76 -14.22 -8.96
CA GLY A 22 -12.07 -15.26 -9.93
C GLY A 22 -13.49 -15.77 -9.69
N PRO A 23 -14.10 -16.47 -10.65
CA PRO A 23 -15.43 -17.06 -10.48
C PRO A 23 -15.53 -18.00 -9.25
N ASP A 24 -14.40 -18.39 -8.67
CA ASP A 24 -14.23 -19.21 -7.47
C ASP A 24 -13.96 -18.42 -6.17
N GLY A 25 -13.95 -17.08 -6.21
CA GLY A 25 -13.59 -16.24 -5.07
C GLY A 25 -12.09 -16.18 -4.79
N GLY A 26 -11.26 -16.84 -5.61
CA GLY A 26 -9.80 -16.84 -5.49
C GLY A 26 -9.15 -15.66 -6.22
N PRO A 27 -7.92 -15.28 -5.86
CA PRO A 27 -7.15 -14.32 -6.63
C PRO A 27 -6.87 -14.88 -8.03
N THR A 28 -7.26 -14.17 -9.09
CA THR A 28 -6.88 -14.54 -10.46
C THR A 28 -5.38 -14.35 -10.64
N PRO A 29 -4.61 -15.40 -11.04
CA PRO A 29 -3.16 -15.32 -11.15
C PRO A 29 -2.67 -14.53 -12.38
N ASP A 30 -3.55 -13.79 -13.07
CA ASP A 30 -3.08 -12.98 -14.19
C ASP A 30 -2.16 -11.86 -13.68
N SER A 31 -1.04 -11.66 -14.37
CA SER A 31 -0.05 -10.64 -14.04
C SER A 31 -0.52 -9.22 -14.40
N THR A 32 -1.78 -9.06 -14.81
CA THR A 32 -2.39 -7.80 -15.28
C THR A 32 -3.42 -7.23 -14.30
N SER A 33 -3.77 -7.96 -13.24
CA SER A 33 -4.68 -7.50 -12.19
C SER A 33 -4.12 -6.23 -11.53
N PRO A 34 -4.95 -5.19 -11.32
CA PRO A 34 -4.55 -3.98 -10.60
C PRO A 34 -3.90 -4.28 -9.23
N THR A 35 -4.37 -5.32 -8.54
CA THR A 35 -3.75 -5.79 -7.30
C THR A 35 -2.34 -6.33 -7.51
N HIS A 36 -2.10 -7.11 -8.57
CA HIS A 36 -0.76 -7.60 -8.88
C HIS A 36 0.19 -6.44 -9.20
N ALA A 37 -0.29 -5.44 -9.95
CA ALA A 37 0.50 -4.26 -10.29
C ALA A 37 0.90 -3.45 -9.05
N ILE A 38 -0.03 -3.23 -8.11
CA ILE A 38 0.26 -2.55 -6.84
C ILE A 38 1.22 -3.37 -5.98
N PHE A 39 0.99 -4.67 -5.84
CA PHE A 39 1.87 -5.56 -5.06
C PHE A 39 3.30 -5.49 -5.60
N ARG A 40 3.49 -5.66 -6.91
CA ARG A 40 4.82 -5.59 -7.55
C ARG A 40 5.44 -4.20 -7.47
N TRP A 41 4.63 -3.15 -7.47
CA TRP A 41 5.13 -1.79 -7.30
C TRP A 41 5.73 -1.61 -5.89
N ILE A 42 5.05 -2.06 -4.84
CA ILE A 42 5.58 -2.03 -3.47
C ILE A 42 6.82 -2.91 -3.37
N GLU A 43 6.70 -4.19 -3.77
CA GLU A 43 7.79 -5.18 -3.67
C GLU A 43 9.12 -4.69 -4.29
N ARG A 44 9.06 -4.02 -5.44
CA ARG A 44 10.25 -3.51 -6.15
C ARG A 44 10.87 -2.28 -5.50
N ASN A 45 10.13 -1.59 -4.62
CA ASN A 45 10.55 -0.33 -4.01
C ASN A 45 10.72 -0.43 -2.48
N THR A 46 10.51 -1.61 -1.89
CA THR A 46 10.72 -1.91 -0.47
C THR A 46 11.75 -3.03 -0.31
N LEU A 47 11.90 -3.60 0.90
CA LEU A 47 12.72 -4.81 1.15
C LEU A 47 12.15 -6.10 0.50
N GLY A 48 11.21 -5.97 -0.43
CA GLY A 48 10.58 -7.10 -1.12
C GLY A 48 9.39 -7.71 -0.38
N ALA A 49 9.01 -8.90 -0.85
CA ALA A 49 7.95 -9.69 -0.24
C ALA A 49 8.46 -10.43 1.00
N PHE A 50 7.61 -10.57 2.02
CA PHE A 50 7.95 -11.27 3.27
C PHE A 50 6.83 -12.19 3.74
N ASP A 51 7.17 -13.12 4.64
CA ASP A 51 6.19 -13.96 5.36
C ASP A 51 5.71 -13.21 6.61
N PRO A 52 4.42 -12.83 6.71
CA PRO A 52 3.91 -12.08 7.85
C PRO A 52 3.64 -12.97 9.08
N SER A 53 3.73 -14.29 8.97
CA SER A 53 3.21 -15.23 9.97
C SER A 53 3.78 -15.00 11.37
N TYR A 54 5.10 -14.87 11.50
CA TYR A 54 5.76 -14.65 12.81
C TYR A 54 5.52 -13.24 13.36
N ALA A 55 5.49 -12.23 12.49
CA ALA A 55 5.21 -10.85 12.88
C ALA A 55 3.76 -10.66 13.38
N MET A 56 2.79 -11.34 12.74
CA MET A 56 1.38 -11.29 13.14
C MET A 56 1.11 -11.87 14.53
N VAL A 57 1.92 -12.84 14.98
CA VAL A 57 1.79 -13.45 16.32
C VAL A 57 2.74 -12.84 17.34
N GLY A 58 3.46 -11.77 16.98
CA GLY A 58 4.39 -11.06 17.85
C GLY A 58 5.64 -11.85 18.22
N VAL A 59 6.00 -12.88 17.44
CA VAL A 59 7.22 -13.66 17.63
C VAL A 59 8.42 -12.91 17.06
N GLU A 60 8.24 -12.22 15.93
CA GLU A 60 9.25 -11.37 15.30
C GLU A 60 8.69 -9.96 15.09
N PRO A 61 9.53 -8.92 15.01
CA PRO A 61 9.07 -7.60 14.60
C PRO A 61 8.65 -7.60 13.13
N TRP A 62 7.77 -6.66 12.75
CA TRP A 62 7.54 -6.36 11.34
C TRP A 62 8.84 -5.81 10.71
N PRO A 63 9.12 -6.12 9.43
CA PRO A 63 10.25 -5.50 8.74
C PRO A 63 10.02 -3.99 8.57
N GLU A 64 11.09 -3.22 8.40
CA GLU A 64 11.02 -1.75 8.24
C GLU A 64 10.19 -1.31 7.01
N SER A 65 10.15 -2.14 5.97
CA SER A 65 9.28 -2.00 4.81
C SER A 65 9.10 -3.36 4.13
N GLY A 66 8.05 -3.52 3.35
CA GLY A 66 7.78 -4.76 2.64
C GLY A 66 6.31 -4.91 2.27
N VAL A 67 6.02 -5.91 1.46
CA VAL A 67 4.64 -6.31 1.15
C VAL A 67 4.44 -7.80 1.43
N ALA A 68 3.28 -8.17 1.92
CA ALA A 68 2.91 -9.55 2.17
C ALA A 68 1.44 -9.79 1.81
N ILE A 69 1.08 -11.07 1.72
CA ILE A 69 -0.32 -11.49 1.67
C ILE A 69 -0.63 -12.17 3.00
N ASP A 70 -1.69 -11.73 3.66
CA ASP A 70 -2.20 -12.36 4.87
C ASP A 70 -2.66 -13.78 4.52
N PRO A 71 -2.03 -14.83 5.09
CA PRO A 71 -2.41 -16.21 4.79
C PRO A 71 -3.81 -16.59 5.30
N ARG A 72 -4.43 -15.76 6.16
CA ARG A 72 -5.75 -16.03 6.76
C ARG A 72 -6.90 -15.66 5.82
N ASP A 73 -6.76 -14.59 5.04
CA ASP A 73 -7.83 -14.04 4.23
C ASP A 73 -7.40 -13.45 2.88
N GLY A 74 -6.12 -13.55 2.52
CA GLY A 74 -5.59 -13.12 1.23
C GLY A 74 -5.41 -11.61 1.10
N ARG A 75 -5.62 -10.82 2.15
CA ARG A 75 -5.45 -9.36 2.07
C ARG A 75 -3.98 -8.98 1.96
N MET A 76 -3.71 -7.94 1.18
CA MET A 76 -2.38 -7.37 1.11
C MET A 76 -2.05 -6.62 2.40
N ILE A 77 -0.83 -6.82 2.90
CA ILE A 77 -0.28 -6.14 4.06
C ILE A 77 0.95 -5.34 3.60
N ILE A 78 1.04 -4.10 4.04
CA ILE A 78 2.23 -3.26 3.87
C ILE A 78 2.91 -3.15 5.23
N ALA A 79 4.19 -3.52 5.31
CA ALA A 79 4.96 -3.27 6.51
C ALA A 79 5.39 -1.79 6.54
N THR A 80 5.10 -1.14 7.67
CA THR A 80 5.41 0.27 7.94
C THR A 80 6.19 0.38 9.26
N LEU A 81 6.64 1.59 9.60
CA LEU A 81 7.27 1.86 10.90
C LEU A 81 6.32 1.64 12.10
N GLU A 82 5.00 1.62 11.86
CA GLU A 82 3.97 1.38 12.89
C GLU A 82 3.57 -0.10 12.98
N GLY A 83 4.12 -0.97 12.11
CA GLY A 83 3.79 -2.38 11.97
C GLY A 83 3.11 -2.70 10.65
N GLY A 84 2.40 -3.83 10.60
CA GLY A 84 1.66 -4.27 9.41
C GLY A 84 0.35 -3.51 9.24
N HIS A 85 0.15 -2.90 8.07
CA HIS A 85 -1.10 -2.24 7.69
C HIS A 85 -1.81 -3.04 6.61
N TRP A 86 -3.04 -3.45 6.91
CA TRP A 86 -3.91 -4.15 5.96
C TRP A 86 -4.51 -3.17 4.97
N VAL A 87 -4.37 -3.52 3.70
CA VAL A 87 -4.95 -2.77 2.59
C VAL A 87 -6.38 -3.23 2.38
N THR A 88 -7.29 -2.26 2.30
CA THR A 88 -8.72 -2.48 2.06
C THR A 88 -9.14 -1.85 0.74
N LEU A 89 -10.25 -2.35 0.19
CA LEU A 89 -10.82 -1.83 -1.05
C LEU A 89 -11.04 -0.31 -0.97
N GLY A 90 -10.56 0.41 -1.97
CA GLY A 90 -10.63 1.87 -2.08
C GLY A 90 -9.41 2.60 -1.55
N ASP A 91 -8.57 1.97 -0.71
CA ASP A 91 -7.39 2.63 -0.14
C ASP A 91 -6.43 3.13 -1.23
N TRP A 92 -5.91 4.33 -1.05
CA TRP A 92 -4.78 4.82 -1.82
C TRP A 92 -3.49 4.26 -1.24
N ILE A 93 -2.71 3.59 -2.07
CA ILE A 93 -1.35 3.18 -1.71
C ILE A 93 -0.41 4.31 -2.12
N ILE A 94 0.16 4.97 -1.12
CA ILE A 94 1.04 6.12 -1.28
C ILE A 94 2.48 5.67 -1.15
N ARG A 95 3.33 6.16 -2.03
CA ARG A 95 4.78 6.22 -1.81
C ARG A 95 5.14 7.63 -1.31
N GLY A 96 5.53 7.72 -0.05
CA GLY A 96 5.93 8.96 0.59
C GLY A 96 7.28 9.48 0.10
N VAL A 97 7.64 10.67 0.57
CA VAL A 97 8.81 11.42 0.08
C VAL A 97 10.15 10.77 0.44
N HIS A 98 10.17 9.87 1.43
CA HIS A 98 11.34 9.08 1.79
C HIS A 98 11.27 7.65 1.24
N GLY A 99 10.31 7.37 0.35
CA GLY A 99 10.11 6.06 -0.27
C GLY A 99 9.30 5.08 0.58
N GLU A 100 8.78 5.50 1.73
CA GLU A 100 7.89 4.70 2.58
C GLU A 100 6.56 4.43 1.89
N PHE A 101 6.02 3.21 2.08
CA PHE A 101 4.71 2.85 1.55
C PHE A 101 3.69 2.74 2.69
N TYR A 102 2.48 3.24 2.47
CA TYR A 102 1.37 3.08 3.41
C TYR A 102 0.01 3.20 2.71
N PRO A 103 -1.03 2.52 3.21
CA PRO A 103 -2.40 2.74 2.76
C PRO A 103 -2.98 4.02 3.39
N CYS A 104 -3.77 4.75 2.62
CA CYS A 104 -4.48 5.95 3.01
C CYS A 104 -5.96 5.81 2.61
N LYS A 105 -6.89 6.19 3.50
CA LYS A 105 -8.32 6.09 3.22
C LYS A 105 -8.72 7.10 2.13
N PRO A 106 -9.70 6.79 1.27
CA PRO A 106 -10.11 7.66 0.17
C PRO A 106 -10.42 9.10 0.60
N ASP A 107 -11.22 9.26 1.64
CA ASP A 107 -11.65 10.54 2.18
C ASP A 107 -10.47 11.36 2.75
N ILE A 108 -9.52 10.69 3.40
CA ILE A 108 -8.29 11.32 3.89
C ILE A 108 -7.40 11.75 2.72
N PHE A 109 -7.27 10.90 1.69
CA PHE A 109 -6.47 11.20 0.50
C PHE A 109 -7.02 12.42 -0.23
N GLU A 110 -8.32 12.44 -0.54
CA GLU A 110 -9.00 13.54 -1.21
C GLU A 110 -8.93 14.86 -0.42
N ALA A 111 -8.96 14.79 0.91
CA ALA A 111 -8.81 15.96 1.76
C ALA A 111 -7.36 16.49 1.86
N THR A 112 -6.36 15.69 1.47
CA THR A 112 -4.93 15.99 1.68
C THR A 112 -4.17 16.28 0.39
N TYR A 113 -4.56 15.66 -0.72
CA TYR A 113 -3.82 15.71 -1.98
C TYR A 113 -4.70 16.22 -3.12
N GLU A 114 -4.06 16.95 -4.03
CA GLU A 114 -4.62 17.37 -5.30
C GLU A 114 -3.75 16.81 -6.44
N PRO A 115 -4.30 16.62 -7.65
CA PRO A 115 -3.49 16.24 -8.80
C PRO A 115 -2.37 17.26 -9.04
N ALA A 116 -1.15 16.77 -9.27
CA ALA A 116 -0.08 17.64 -9.76
C ALA A 116 -0.40 18.04 -11.21
N ASP A 117 -0.17 19.30 -11.57
CA ASP A 117 -0.38 19.81 -12.93
C ASP A 117 0.45 18.99 -13.94
N GLY A 118 -0.21 18.19 -14.79
CA GLY A 118 0.44 17.42 -15.87
C GLY A 118 0.10 15.92 -15.97
N GLY A 119 -0.89 15.41 -15.23
CA GLY A 119 -1.22 13.98 -15.17
C GLY A 119 -2.21 13.41 -16.20
N ASP A 120 -2.58 14.16 -17.24
CA ASP A 120 -3.44 13.68 -18.35
C ASP A 120 -2.59 13.51 -19.63
N GLU A 121 -1.93 12.36 -19.77
CA GLU A 121 -1.50 11.80 -21.07
C GLU A 121 -1.72 10.28 -21.10
#